data_AF-W2XJS2-F1
#
_entry.id   AF-W2XJS2-F1
#
_cell.length_a   1.000
_cell.length_b   1.000
_cell.length_c   1.000
_cell.angle_alpha   90.00
_cell.angle_beta   90.00
_cell.angle_gamma   90.00
#
_symmetry.space_group_name_H-M   'P 1'
#
loop_
_entity.id
_entity.type
_entity.pdbx_description
1 polymer ?
#
loop_
_entity_poly.entity_id
_entity_poly.type
_entity_poly.pdbx_seq_one_letter_code
_entity_poly.pdbx_strand_id
1 'polypeptide(L)'
;MTAKRTKAPYGSAPKKTCKKCDRKISCTNISKHIMTKFKQWFNNWEAKCKEIRDAKMSEAKEELVKFAEYADCVSFDDFKVIYYARFLEKDKAYEIKKKAKLEQAATDIRFLETFGAESESDEE
;
A
#
# COMPACT_ATOMS: atom_id res chain seq x y z
N MET A 1 43.36 25.09 -62.91
CA MET A 1 43.48 23.83 -62.13
C MET A 1 42.60 23.95 -60.90
N THR A 2 41.52 23.17 -60.79
CA THR A 2 40.69 23.17 -59.58
C THR A 2 41.35 22.31 -58.52
N ALA A 3 41.66 22.90 -57.36
CA ALA A 3 42.27 22.19 -56.25
C ALA A 3 41.37 21.01 -55.83
N LYS A 4 41.95 19.81 -55.77
CA LYS A 4 41.26 18.61 -55.24
C LYS A 4 40.84 18.89 -53.80
N ARG A 5 39.54 18.99 -53.54
CA ARG A 5 38.99 19.08 -52.18
C ARG A 5 39.38 17.82 -51.41
N THR A 6 40.26 17.97 -50.43
CA THR A 6 40.58 16.95 -49.44
C THR A 6 39.32 16.67 -48.62
N LYS A 7 38.77 15.45 -48.73
CA LYS A 7 37.65 15.02 -47.88
C LYS A 7 38.16 14.89 -46.45
N ALA A 8 37.40 15.41 -45.49
CA ALA A 8 37.71 15.22 -44.08
C ALA A 8 37.73 13.72 -43.72
N PRO A 9 38.59 13.30 -42.78
CA PRO A 9 38.63 11.91 -42.31
C PRO A 9 37.24 11.47 -41.83
N TYR A 10 36.88 10.22 -42.15
CA TYR A 10 35.64 9.62 -41.65
C TYR A 10 35.63 9.66 -40.10
N GLY A 11 34.57 10.20 -39.50
CA GLY A 11 34.46 10.37 -38.04
C GLY A 11 34.86 11.75 -37.49
N SER A 12 35.31 12.68 -38.34
CA SER A 12 35.64 14.08 -37.95
C SER A 12 34.43 14.96 -37.63
N ALA A 13 33.24 14.37 -37.50
CA ALA A 13 32.00 15.10 -37.24
C ALA A 13 32.06 15.82 -35.88
N PRO A 14 31.71 17.11 -35.81
CA PRO A 14 31.67 17.84 -34.55
C PRO A 14 30.74 17.16 -33.54
N LYS A 15 31.20 17.02 -32.29
CA LYS A 15 30.42 16.45 -31.19
C LYS A 15 30.08 17.54 -30.17
N LYS A 16 28.88 17.49 -29.61
CA LYS A 16 28.41 18.31 -28.50
C LYS A 16 28.10 17.42 -27.30
N THR A 17 28.35 17.92 -26.10
CA THR A 17 27.97 17.25 -24.85
C THR A 17 26.49 17.47 -24.59
N CYS A 18 25.75 16.40 -24.32
CA CYS A 18 24.37 16.48 -23.87
C CYS A 18 24.34 16.85 -22.38
N LYS A 19 23.83 18.03 -22.01
CA LYS A 19 23.79 18.51 -20.61
C LYS A 19 23.02 17.61 -19.63
N LYS A 20 22.15 16.73 -20.15
CA LYS A 20 21.26 15.88 -19.33
C LYS A 20 21.88 14.53 -18.98
N CYS A 21 22.89 14.08 -19.71
CA CYS A 21 23.53 12.77 -19.51
C CYS A 21 25.04 12.75 -19.76
N ASP A 22 25.63 13.93 -19.99
CA ASP A 22 27.04 14.23 -20.24
C ASP A 22 27.72 13.48 -21.41
N ARG A 23 26.93 12.72 -22.19
CA ARG A 23 27.44 12.00 -23.35
C ARG A 23 27.82 12.97 -24.47
N LYS A 24 28.95 12.70 -25.12
CA LYS A 24 29.37 13.38 -26.36
C LYS A 24 28.61 12.78 -27.54
N ILE A 25 27.81 13.58 -28.22
CA ILE A 25 26.92 13.17 -29.31
C ILE A 25 27.25 13.99 -30.55
N SER A 26 27.22 13.39 -31.73
CA SER A 26 27.34 14.14 -32.98
C SER A 26 26.33 15.28 -33.03
N CYS A 27 26.76 16.46 -33.47
CA CYS A 27 25.89 17.61 -33.67
C CYS A 27 24.64 17.29 -34.52
N THR A 28 24.79 16.38 -35.50
CA THR A 28 23.68 15.98 -36.38
C THR A 28 22.63 15.09 -35.69
N ASN A 29 23.00 14.42 -34.59
CA ASN A 29 22.14 13.46 -33.90
C ASN A 29 21.69 13.93 -32.51
N ILE A 30 22.16 15.08 -32.03
CA ILE A 30 21.85 15.56 -30.68
C ILE A 30 20.35 15.82 -30.48
N SER A 31 19.66 16.35 -31.49
CA SER A 31 18.20 16.57 -31.44
C SER A 31 17.45 15.24 -31.29
N LYS A 32 17.77 14.24 -32.10
CA LYS A 32 17.21 12.89 -32.00
C LYS A 32 17.45 12.28 -30.62
N HIS A 33 18.67 12.41 -30.10
CA HIS A 33 18.99 11.91 -28.76
C HIS A 33 18.15 12.56 -27.67
N ILE A 34 18.00 13.90 -27.69
CA ILE A 34 17.19 14.63 -26.71
C ILE A 34 15.74 14.16 -26.78
N MET A 35 15.18 14.02 -27.99
CA MET A 35 13.82 13.52 -28.18
C MET A 35 13.62 12.10 -27.65
N THR A 36 14.56 11.18 -27.93
CA THR A 36 14.51 9.82 -27.39
C THR A 36 14.55 9.83 -25.86
N LYS A 37 15.41 10.66 -25.25
CA LYS A 37 15.51 10.78 -23.79
C LYS A 37 14.27 11.38 -23.18
N PHE A 38 13.66 12.37 -23.84
CA PHE A 38 12.39 12.92 -23.41
C PHE A 38 11.28 11.87 -23.46
N LYS A 39 11.14 11.13 -24.56
CA LYS A 39 10.14 10.07 -24.70
C LYS A 39 10.32 8.96 -23.65
N GLN A 40 11.55 8.53 -23.39
CA GLN A 40 11.86 7.57 -22.32
C GLN A 40 11.42 8.09 -20.96
N TRP A 41 11.75 9.35 -20.64
CA TRP A 41 11.36 9.97 -19.38
C TRP A 41 9.84 10.09 -19.26
N PHE A 42 9.15 10.54 -20.31
CA PHE A 42 7.71 10.69 -20.34
C PHE A 42 6.99 9.36 -20.11
N ASN A 43 7.40 8.31 -20.83
CA ASN A 43 6.80 6.98 -20.67
C ASN A 43 7.00 6.43 -19.24
N ASN A 44 8.17 6.64 -18.64
CA ASN A 44 8.43 6.24 -17.26
C ASN A 44 7.54 7.04 -16.27
N TRP A 45 7.42 8.35 -16.48
CA TRP A 45 6.54 9.19 -15.65
C TRP A 45 5.07 8.74 -15.77
N GLU A 46 4.59 8.49 -16.98
CA GLU A 46 3.23 8.00 -17.23
C GLU A 46 2.98 6.63 -16.56
N ALA A 47 3.95 5.71 -16.66
CA ALA A 47 3.88 4.41 -15.99
C ALA A 47 3.77 4.57 -14.46
N LYS A 48 4.60 5.41 -13.84
CA LYS A 48 4.52 5.69 -12.40
C LYS A 48 3.19 6.31 -11.99
N CYS A 49 2.67 7.25 -12.78
CA CYS A 49 1.35 7.84 -12.53
C CYS A 49 0.25 6.79 -12.60
N LYS A 50 0.34 5.84 -13.54
CA LYS A 50 -0.59 4.72 -13.65
C LYS A 50 -0.49 3.78 -12.46
N GLU A 51 0.72 3.39 -12.04
CA GLU A 51 0.94 2.56 -10.85
C GLU A 51 0.34 3.19 -9.59
N ILE A 52 0.55 4.50 -9.37
CA ILE A 52 -0.02 5.22 -8.22
C ILE A 52 -1.55 5.22 -8.29
N ARG A 53 -2.13 5.44 -9.47
CA ARG A 53 -3.58 5.42 -9.67
C ARG A 53 -4.14 4.03 -9.39
N ASP A 54 -3.52 3.00 -9.94
CA ASP A 54 -3.97 1.62 -9.82
C ASP A 54 -3.84 1.14 -8.36
N ALA A 55 -2.76 1.55 -7.65
CA ALA A 55 -2.60 1.29 -6.22
C ALA A 55 -3.71 1.94 -5.38
N LYS A 56 -4.01 3.23 -5.61
CA LYS A 56 -5.12 3.92 -4.93
C LYS A 56 -6.48 3.30 -5.23
N MET A 57 -6.70 2.87 -6.48
CA MET A 57 -7.92 2.17 -6.85
C MET A 57 -8.01 0.79 -6.18
N SER A 58 -6.89 0.10 -5.99
CA SER A 58 -6.86 -1.18 -5.27
C SER A 58 -7.19 -0.98 -3.80
N GLU A 59 -6.58 0.01 -3.14
CA GLU A 59 -6.86 0.37 -1.74
C GLU A 59 -8.35 0.72 -1.54
N ALA A 60 -8.91 1.57 -2.41
CA ALA A 60 -10.32 1.93 -2.35
C ALA A 60 -11.25 0.71 -2.57
N LYS A 61 -10.86 -0.24 -3.43
CA LYS A 61 -11.62 -1.48 -3.63
C LYS A 61 -11.58 -2.38 -2.39
N GLU A 62 -10.43 -2.51 -1.74
CA GLU A 62 -10.30 -3.27 -0.49
C GLU A 62 -11.14 -2.65 0.63
N GLU A 63 -11.20 -1.33 0.72
CA GLU A 63 -12.09 -0.65 1.67
C GLU A 63 -13.57 -0.91 1.35
N LEU A 64 -13.97 -0.88 0.08
CA LEU A 64 -15.33 -1.19 -0.33
C LEU A 64 -15.73 -2.64 -0.03
N VAL A 65 -14.81 -3.60 -0.08
CA VAL A 65 -15.08 -5.00 0.32
C VAL A 65 -15.52 -5.09 1.77
N LYS A 66 -15.01 -4.24 2.68
CA LYS A 66 -15.47 -4.19 4.08
C LYS A 66 -16.95 -3.79 4.19
N PHE A 67 -17.47 -3.11 3.17
CA PHE A 67 -18.87 -2.72 3.09
C PHE A 67 -19.70 -3.65 2.20
N ALA A 68 -19.13 -4.72 1.64
CA ALA A 68 -19.86 -5.67 0.80
C ALA A 68 -21.01 -6.36 1.53
N GLU A 69 -20.92 -6.48 2.87
CA GLU A 69 -22.01 -6.99 3.71
C GLU A 69 -23.24 -6.06 3.73
N TYR A 70 -23.07 -4.83 3.27
CA TYR A 70 -24.13 -3.83 3.06
C TYR A 70 -24.46 -3.63 1.59
N ALA A 71 -23.91 -4.46 0.68
CA ALA A 71 -24.15 -4.32 -0.77
C ALA A 71 -25.63 -4.46 -1.15
N ASP A 72 -26.40 -5.22 -0.36
CA ASP A 72 -27.84 -5.43 -0.57
C ASP A 72 -28.71 -4.32 0.04
N CYS A 73 -28.11 -3.30 0.69
CA CYS A 73 -28.86 -2.18 1.23
C CYS A 73 -29.40 -1.32 0.09
N VAL A 74 -30.72 -1.17 0.01
CA VAL A 74 -31.38 -0.36 -1.02
C VAL A 74 -31.43 1.12 -0.62
N SER A 75 -31.41 1.40 0.69
CA SER A 75 -31.44 2.76 1.25
C SER A 75 -30.47 2.95 2.42
N PHE A 76 -30.22 4.21 2.77
CA PHE A 76 -29.41 4.56 3.94
C PHE A 76 -30.06 4.13 5.25
N ASP A 77 -31.39 4.09 5.30
CA ASP A 77 -32.10 3.62 6.48
C ASP A 77 -31.96 2.10 6.65
N ASP A 78 -31.96 1.32 5.55
CA ASP A 78 -31.65 -0.12 5.60
C ASP A 78 -30.23 -0.38 6.12
N PHE A 79 -29.26 0.43 5.65
CA PHE A 79 -27.88 0.39 6.15
C PHE A 79 -27.82 0.65 7.66
N LYS A 80 -28.50 1.70 8.14
CA LYS A 80 -28.54 2.05 9.57
C LYS A 80 -29.11 0.90 10.40
N VAL A 81 -30.22 0.31 9.96
CA VAL A 81 -30.85 -0.80 10.69
C VAL A 81 -29.88 -1.97 10.84
N ILE A 82 -29.23 -2.39 9.75
CA ILE A 82 -28.27 -3.51 9.77
C ILE A 82 -27.02 -3.15 10.59
N TYR A 83 -26.51 -1.92 10.46
CA TYR A 83 -25.35 -1.43 11.21
C TYR A 83 -25.62 -1.42 12.72
N TYR A 84 -26.74 -0.83 13.15
CA TYR A 84 -27.11 -0.76 14.57
C TYR A 84 -27.41 -2.13 15.17
N ALA A 85 -28.07 -3.03 14.43
CA ALA A 85 -28.33 -4.39 14.91
C ALA A 85 -27.02 -5.12 15.25
N ARG A 86 -26.01 -5.05 14.37
CA ARG A 86 -24.68 -5.62 14.62
C ARG A 86 -23.93 -4.96 15.77
N PHE A 87 -24.07 -3.65 15.92
CA PHE A 87 -23.49 -2.95 17.07
C PHE A 87 -24.06 -3.52 18.39
N LEU A 88 -25.38 -3.70 18.46
CA LEU A 88 -26.06 -4.29 19.60
C LEU A 88 -25.66 -5.75 19.84
N GLU A 89 -25.47 -6.54 18.79
CA GLU A 89 -24.95 -7.92 18.91
C GLU A 89 -23.54 -7.97 19.51
N LYS A 90 -22.64 -7.08 19.05
CA LYS A 90 -21.29 -6.97 19.60
C LYS A 90 -21.29 -6.56 21.07
N ASP A 91 -22.16 -5.63 21.44
CA ASP A 91 -22.31 -5.18 22.83
C ASP A 91 -22.81 -6.32 23.74
N LYS A 92 -23.82 -7.07 23.29
CA LYS A 92 -24.29 -8.27 24.01
C LYS A 92 -23.18 -9.31 24.17
N ALA A 93 -22.41 -9.58 23.11
CA ALA A 93 -21.31 -10.53 23.17
C ALA A 93 -20.20 -10.09 24.14
N TYR A 94 -19.92 -8.79 24.19
CA TYR A 94 -18.98 -8.21 25.14
C TYR A 94 -19.47 -8.40 26.59
N GLU A 95 -20.73 -8.09 26.88
CA GLU A 95 -21.31 -8.26 28.21
C GLU A 95 -21.36 -9.73 28.65
N ILE A 96 -21.69 -10.66 27.76
CA ILE A 96 -21.63 -12.11 28.04
C ILE A 96 -20.20 -12.52 28.40
N LYS A 97 -19.21 -12.09 27.63
CA LYS A 97 -17.79 -12.40 27.88
C LYS A 97 -17.31 -11.82 29.21
N LYS A 98 -17.76 -10.62 29.57
CA LYS A 98 -17.46 -9.99 30.86
C LYS A 98 -18.07 -10.77 32.02
N LYS A 99 -19.33 -11.20 31.91
CA LYS A 99 -20.00 -12.04 32.93
C LYS A 99 -19.31 -13.39 33.10
N ALA A 100 -18.97 -14.06 32.00
CA ALA A 100 -18.25 -15.34 32.05
C ALA A 100 -16.90 -15.23 32.78
N LYS A 101 -16.17 -14.13 32.59
CA LYS A 101 -14.93 -13.87 33.35
C LYS A 101 -15.17 -13.71 34.85
N LEU A 102 -16.25 -13.03 35.23
CA LEU A 102 -16.62 -12.87 36.64
C LEU A 102 -17.06 -14.19 37.27
N GLU A 103 -17.83 -15.00 36.54
CA GLU A 103 -18.23 -16.34 37.00
C GLU A 103 -17.03 -17.28 37.15
N GLN A 104 -16.09 -17.24 36.20
CA GLN A 104 -14.83 -17.98 36.32
C GLN A 104 -14.06 -17.55 37.56
N ALA A 105 -13.85 -16.24 37.75
CA ALA A 105 -13.17 -15.73 38.94
C ALA A 105 -13.87 -16.11 40.26
N ALA A 106 -15.21 -16.09 40.29
CA ALA A 106 -15.99 -16.51 41.44
C ALA A 106 -15.93 -18.04 41.69
N THR A 107 -15.69 -18.83 40.64
CA THR A 107 -15.48 -20.27 40.75
C THR A 107 -14.07 -20.56 41.26
N ASP A 108 -13.07 -19.84 40.75
CA ASP A 108 -11.68 -19.96 41.19
C ASP A 108 -11.52 -19.55 42.68
N ILE A 109 -12.21 -18.49 43.13
CA ILE A 109 -12.24 -18.10 44.56
C ILE A 109 -12.87 -19.21 45.40
N ARG A 110 -14.04 -19.73 45.00
CA ARG A 110 -14.68 -20.84 45.73
C ARG A 110 -13.80 -22.07 45.80
N PHE A 111 -13.09 -22.39 44.72
CA PHE A 111 -12.15 -23.50 44.68
C PHE A 111 -11.01 -23.29 45.69
N LEU A 112 -10.42 -22.09 45.73
CA LEU A 112 -9.40 -21.72 46.73
C LEU A 112 -9.94 -21.77 48.17
N GLU A 113 -11.20 -21.39 48.41
CA GLU A 113 -11.83 -21.49 49.73
C GLU A 113 -12.13 -22.93 50.16
N THR A 114 -12.52 -23.81 49.23
CA THR A 114 -12.88 -25.20 49.55
C THR A 114 -11.68 -26.12 49.69
N PHE A 115 -10.65 -25.92 48.87
CA PHE A 115 -9.45 -26.75 48.90
C PHE A 115 -8.31 -26.11 49.71
N GLY A 116 -8.42 -24.82 50.05
CA GLY A 116 -7.37 -24.06 50.72
C GLY A 116 -6.15 -23.87 49.80
N ALA A 117 -5.36 -22.82 50.03
CA ALA A 117 -3.98 -22.86 49.60
C ALA A 117 -3.30 -23.94 50.44
N GLU A 118 -3.19 -25.17 49.92
CA GLU A 118 -2.55 -26.25 50.65
C GLU A 118 -1.09 -25.87 50.98
N SER A 119 -0.91 -25.53 52.25
CA SER A 119 0.23 -25.87 53.12
C SER A 119 1.64 -25.61 52.57
N GLU A 120 2.13 -24.40 52.79
CA GLU A 120 3.57 -24.18 53.02
C GLU A 120 3.88 -24.75 54.42
N SER A 121 4.19 -26.06 54.49
CA SER A 121 4.79 -26.63 55.69
C SER A 121 6.28 -26.26 55.70
N ASP A 122 6.61 -25.26 56.52
CA ASP A 122 7.96 -25.06 57.05
C ASP A 122 8.40 -26.36 57.74
N GLU A 123 9.40 -27.05 57.18
CA GLU A 123 10.23 -27.97 57.96
C GLU A 123 11.69 -27.54 57.85
N GLU A 124 12.26 -27.37 59.03
CA GLU A 124 13.58 -26.87 59.44
C GLU A 124 14.76 -27.74 58.97
#